data_AF-A0A8S1MUT9-F1
#
_entry.id   AF-A0A8S1MUT9-F1
#
_cell.length_a   1.000
_cell.length_b   1.000
_cell.length_c   1.000
_cell.angle_alpha   90.00
_cell.angle_beta   90.00
_cell.angle_gamma   90.00
#
_symmetry.space_group_name_H-M   'P 1'
#
loop_
_entity.id
_entity.type
_entity.pdbx_description
1 polymer ?
#
loop_
_entity_poly.entity_id
_entity_poly.type
_entity_poly.pdbx_seq_one_letter_code
_entity_poly.pdbx_strand_id
1 'polypeptide(L)'
;MEAQNQITKAVIDGFENLLLTQPQFNSQKKKVFLEDNIKYGKEIERDYNKLQDIIDNLQGKVDKIIKSQEDDFMIAYKEQMTEIQKELKTMKRKIDEEALRQKADEKKRILEEERDYFREEALRLDKLCQEQLRTIEELKFKLKITLEEKQYYEGFVIDSKKENKALKYELLYLYKQKSEEQKIGQRVGSVGNVNPRTIIKKNIDYRPFTQEGTQMTATKDELGEGSKRDFSSVKQGQKTQLSSKIQDYGSSQHDFFRRDLSSQQQSRYNQDIQQIEETTKKDLIQELKSQLQKEKQIIQQLKVELSKQNCVKGELEQILLDCVNEMKKEVHYRQSQQKQFLNHRFSDPQPNLDGEMNFSQFTHTDKIQLLKRYIGSEEFLEQLYHITFNNQMQLSTSLKLNEKWKMDADEAAKKFNNFKQFKFKNITSQPILKTSLIKRQDKEIEQISNNFTEKTKGLIDKIIKS
;
A
#
# COMPACT_ATOMS: atom_id res chain seq x y z
N MET A 1 -61.04 15.22 -35.33
CA MET A 1 -61.33 16.56 -35.90
C MET A 1 -62.37 16.38 -36.99
N GLU A 2 -63.64 16.21 -36.61
CA GLU A 2 -64.67 15.72 -37.54
C GLU A 2 -66.06 16.29 -37.17
N ALA A 3 -66.12 17.60 -36.89
CA ALA A 3 -67.36 18.25 -36.42
C ALA A 3 -67.57 19.67 -36.95
N GLN A 4 -67.15 19.98 -38.18
CA GLN A 4 -67.36 21.32 -38.78
C GLN A 4 -67.96 21.33 -40.19
N ASN A 5 -68.52 20.21 -40.68
CA ASN A 5 -69.01 20.09 -42.06
C ASN A 5 -70.53 19.97 -42.22
N GLN A 6 -71.34 20.41 -41.24
CA GLN A 6 -72.81 20.35 -41.32
C GLN A 6 -73.54 21.70 -41.34
N ILE A 7 -72.84 22.84 -41.26
CA ILE A 7 -73.50 24.16 -41.18
C ILE A 7 -73.65 24.85 -42.54
N THR A 8 -72.87 24.47 -43.56
CA THR A 8 -72.91 25.13 -44.88
C THR A 8 -73.97 24.61 -45.85
N LYS A 9 -74.69 23.53 -45.53
CA LYS A 9 -75.70 22.96 -46.43
C LYS A 9 -77.12 23.51 -46.23
N ALA A 10 -77.40 24.20 -45.12
CA ALA A 10 -78.74 24.71 -44.80
C ALA A 10 -78.99 26.19 -45.18
N VAL A 11 -77.96 26.92 -45.61
CA VAL A 11 -78.09 28.35 -45.96
C VAL A 11 -78.35 28.57 -47.46
N ILE A 12 -78.04 27.58 -48.31
CA ILE A 12 -78.14 27.71 -49.77
C ILE A 12 -79.59 27.45 -50.27
N ASP A 13 -80.36 26.60 -49.59
CA ASP A 13 -81.74 26.28 -50.02
C ASP A 13 -82.79 27.35 -49.60
N GLY A 14 -82.38 28.40 -48.87
CA GLY A 14 -83.27 29.45 -48.38
C GLY A 14 -83.39 30.70 -49.26
N PHE A 15 -82.59 30.83 -50.32
CA PHE A 15 -82.49 32.06 -51.11
C PHE A 15 -83.17 32.02 -52.49
N GLU A 16 -83.70 30.87 -52.92
CA GLU A 16 -84.32 30.74 -54.25
C GLU A 16 -85.80 31.15 -54.33
N ASN A 17 -86.43 31.55 -53.22
CA ASN A 17 -87.87 31.88 -53.20
C ASN A 17 -88.22 33.37 -53.09
N LEU A 18 -87.27 34.30 -53.28
CA LEU A 18 -87.52 35.75 -53.15
C LEU A 18 -87.23 36.58 -54.42
N LEU A 19 -87.42 36.01 -55.61
CA LEU A 19 -87.16 36.73 -56.87
C LEU A 19 -88.21 36.46 -57.96
N LEU A 20 -89.49 36.48 -57.56
CA LEU A 20 -90.62 36.41 -58.50
C LEU A 20 -91.61 37.56 -58.31
N THR A 21 -91.19 38.79 -58.57
CA THR A 21 -92.09 39.90 -58.92
C THR A 21 -91.47 40.79 -59.99
N GLN A 22 -91.83 40.55 -61.25
CA GLN A 22 -91.64 41.46 -62.38
C GLN A 22 -92.59 42.66 -62.28
N PRO A 23 -92.13 43.88 -62.61
CA PRO A 23 -92.97 44.87 -63.28
C PRO A 23 -92.54 45.00 -64.75
N GLN A 24 -93.51 44.85 -65.65
CA GLN A 24 -93.33 45.12 -67.08
C GLN A 24 -93.17 46.63 -67.31
N PHE A 25 -92.00 47.06 -67.80
CA PHE A 25 -91.83 48.40 -68.34
C PHE A 25 -91.06 48.41 -69.67
N ASN A 26 -91.79 48.89 -70.69
CA ASN A 26 -91.42 49.58 -71.94
C ASN A 26 -90.17 49.16 -72.75
N SER A 27 -90.44 48.64 -73.96
CA SER A 27 -89.51 47.89 -74.82
C SER A 27 -88.85 48.66 -75.97
N GLN A 28 -88.90 50.00 -76.02
CA GLN A 28 -88.41 50.73 -77.22
C GLN A 28 -87.23 51.69 -77.01
N LYS A 29 -86.78 51.96 -75.78
CA LYS A 29 -85.48 52.62 -75.52
C LYS A 29 -84.34 51.64 -75.19
N LYS A 30 -84.63 50.34 -75.13
CA LYS A 30 -83.66 49.29 -74.75
C LYS A 30 -82.69 48.90 -75.88
N LYS A 31 -83.07 49.04 -77.16
CA LYS A 31 -82.27 48.48 -78.27
C LYS A 31 -80.92 49.19 -78.50
N VAL A 32 -80.89 50.53 -78.41
CA VAL A 32 -79.62 51.29 -78.56
C VAL A 32 -78.73 51.14 -77.32
N PHE A 33 -79.31 51.00 -76.13
CA PHE A 33 -78.56 50.73 -74.90
C PHE A 33 -78.01 49.29 -74.82
N LEU A 34 -78.66 48.31 -75.47
CA LEU A 34 -78.20 46.91 -75.45
C LEU A 34 -77.02 46.64 -76.38
N GLU A 35 -76.94 47.27 -77.57
CA GLU A 35 -75.83 47.03 -78.50
C GLU A 35 -74.50 47.59 -77.99
N ASP A 36 -74.51 48.79 -77.40
CA ASP A 36 -73.32 49.33 -76.73
C ASP A 36 -72.94 48.50 -75.50
N ASN A 37 -73.91 48.05 -74.68
CA ASN A 37 -73.64 47.14 -73.56
C ASN A 37 -73.04 45.78 -73.99
N ILE A 38 -73.44 45.24 -75.15
CA ILE A 38 -72.86 43.99 -75.68
C ILE A 38 -71.42 44.22 -76.15
N LYS A 39 -71.11 45.39 -76.73
CA LYS A 39 -69.76 45.74 -77.15
C LYS A 39 -68.83 45.98 -75.94
N TYR A 40 -69.28 46.74 -74.95
CA TYR A 40 -68.55 46.94 -73.69
C TYR A 40 -68.39 45.63 -72.92
N GLY A 41 -69.38 44.74 -72.94
CA GLY A 41 -69.29 43.41 -72.33
C GLY A 41 -68.17 42.53 -72.92
N LYS A 42 -68.01 42.51 -74.25
CA LYS A 42 -66.92 41.77 -74.91
C LYS A 42 -65.54 42.36 -74.64
N GLU A 43 -65.46 43.69 -74.47
CA GLU A 43 -64.21 44.38 -74.12
C GLU A 43 -63.81 44.10 -72.67
N ILE A 44 -64.79 44.13 -71.75
CA ILE A 44 -64.65 43.72 -70.35
C ILE A 44 -64.19 42.26 -70.26
N GLU A 45 -64.81 41.34 -71.00
CA GLU A 45 -64.44 39.92 -70.99
C GLU A 45 -63.01 39.71 -71.50
N ARG A 46 -62.60 40.47 -72.54
CA ARG A 46 -61.24 40.42 -73.07
C ARG A 46 -60.22 40.94 -72.06
N ASP A 47 -60.50 42.04 -71.37
CA ASP A 47 -59.60 42.58 -70.35
C ASP A 47 -59.58 41.76 -69.07
N TYR A 48 -60.71 41.13 -68.70
CA TYR A 48 -60.78 40.13 -67.63
C TYR A 48 -59.89 38.92 -67.94
N ASN A 49 -59.96 38.38 -69.16
CA ASN A 49 -59.11 37.25 -69.57
C ASN A 49 -57.62 37.62 -69.56
N LYS A 50 -57.26 38.81 -70.05
CA LYS A 50 -55.86 39.31 -69.92
C LYS A 50 -55.43 39.44 -68.47
N LEU A 51 -56.29 39.94 -67.59
CA LEU A 51 -56.00 40.07 -66.17
C LEU A 51 -55.81 38.69 -65.54
N GLN A 52 -56.65 37.71 -65.90
CA GLN A 52 -56.53 36.34 -65.45
C GLN A 52 -55.20 35.72 -65.92
N ASP A 53 -54.81 35.91 -67.18
CA ASP A 53 -53.52 35.45 -67.71
C ASP A 53 -52.34 36.08 -66.95
N ILE A 54 -52.44 37.37 -66.59
CA ILE A 54 -51.41 38.06 -65.79
C ILE A 54 -51.37 37.48 -64.37
N ILE A 55 -52.52 37.23 -63.74
CA ILE A 55 -52.62 36.63 -62.42
C ILE A 55 -52.01 35.23 -62.43
N ASP A 56 -52.36 34.38 -63.39
CA ASP A 56 -51.83 33.02 -63.50
C ASP A 56 -50.31 33.01 -63.76
N ASN A 57 -49.82 33.96 -64.57
CA ASN A 57 -48.39 34.15 -64.78
C ASN A 57 -47.66 34.61 -63.51
N LEU A 58 -48.24 35.53 -62.75
CA LEU A 58 -47.71 35.97 -61.45
C LEU A 58 -47.71 34.83 -60.45
N GLN A 59 -48.80 34.07 -60.34
CA GLN A 59 -48.92 32.88 -59.50
C GLN A 59 -47.79 31.89 -59.81
N GLY A 60 -47.61 31.54 -61.09
CA GLY A 60 -46.55 30.63 -61.51
C GLY A 60 -45.13 31.17 -61.25
N LYS A 61 -44.92 32.49 -61.25
CA LYS A 61 -43.64 33.09 -60.84
C LYS A 61 -43.44 33.02 -59.32
N VAL A 62 -44.49 33.28 -58.54
CA VAL A 62 -44.45 33.18 -57.07
C VAL A 62 -44.14 31.74 -56.65
N ASP A 63 -44.80 30.75 -57.24
CA ASP A 63 -44.55 29.33 -56.94
C ASP A 63 -43.10 28.92 -57.27
N LYS A 64 -42.54 29.43 -58.37
CA LYS A 64 -41.13 29.21 -58.72
C LYS A 64 -40.18 29.85 -57.70
N ILE A 65 -40.49 31.06 -57.23
CA ILE A 65 -39.68 31.75 -56.21
C ILE A 65 -39.74 30.99 -54.89
N ILE A 66 -40.93 30.59 -54.45
CA ILE A 66 -41.10 29.80 -53.21
C ILE A 66 -40.32 28.50 -53.30
N LYS A 67 -40.48 27.76 -54.41
CA LYS A 67 -39.76 26.50 -54.61
C LYS A 67 -38.24 26.70 -54.65
N SER A 68 -37.76 27.75 -55.31
CA SER A 68 -36.33 28.09 -55.31
C SER A 68 -35.81 28.41 -53.90
N GLN A 69 -36.59 29.17 -53.11
CA GLN A 69 -36.22 29.52 -51.74
C GLN A 69 -36.23 28.30 -50.81
N GLU A 70 -37.19 27.39 -50.98
CA GLU A 70 -37.23 26.12 -50.27
C GLU A 70 -36.00 25.26 -50.60
N ASP A 71 -35.65 25.15 -51.89
CA ASP A 71 -34.47 24.42 -52.33
C ASP A 71 -33.18 25.02 -51.76
N ASP A 72 -33.02 26.35 -51.81
CA ASP A 72 -31.87 27.07 -51.25
C ASP A 72 -31.75 26.87 -49.73
N PHE A 73 -32.87 26.96 -49.01
CA PHE A 73 -32.93 26.70 -47.58
C PHE A 73 -32.53 25.25 -47.26
N MET A 74 -33.04 24.28 -48.04
CA MET A 74 -32.71 22.87 -47.85
C MET A 74 -31.24 22.56 -48.14
N ILE A 75 -30.63 23.25 -49.10
CA ILE A 75 -29.19 23.14 -49.38
C ILE A 75 -28.38 23.72 -48.21
N ALA A 76 -28.67 24.95 -47.78
CA ALA A 76 -27.98 25.58 -46.66
C ALA A 76 -28.09 24.77 -45.37
N TYR A 77 -29.29 24.22 -45.09
CA TYR A 77 -29.50 23.35 -43.94
C TYR A 77 -28.68 22.05 -44.03
N LYS A 78 -28.66 21.39 -45.19
CA LYS A 78 -27.86 20.18 -45.39
C LYS A 78 -26.36 20.44 -45.26
N GLU A 79 -25.89 21.55 -45.78
CA GLU A 79 -24.49 21.98 -45.66
C GLU A 79 -24.11 22.19 -44.19
N GLN A 80 -24.90 22.99 -43.46
CA GLN A 80 -24.68 23.23 -42.03
C GLN A 80 -24.75 21.94 -41.21
N MET A 81 -25.70 21.05 -41.50
CA MET A 81 -25.81 19.77 -40.80
C MET A 81 -24.58 18.88 -41.06
N THR A 82 -24.05 18.90 -42.28
CA THR A 82 -22.82 18.17 -42.63
C THR A 82 -21.61 18.75 -41.91
N GLU A 83 -21.54 20.08 -41.77
CA GLU A 83 -20.49 20.75 -41.01
C GLU A 83 -20.55 20.37 -39.52
N ILE A 84 -21.72 20.46 -38.88
CA ILE A 84 -21.92 20.05 -37.48
C ILE A 84 -21.52 18.58 -37.28
N GLN A 85 -21.87 17.68 -38.21
CA GLN A 85 -21.46 16.28 -38.14
C GLN A 85 -19.94 16.10 -38.23
N LYS A 86 -19.25 16.87 -39.08
CA LYS A 86 -17.78 16.87 -39.19
C LYS A 86 -17.13 17.40 -37.92
N GLU A 87 -17.66 18.47 -37.34
CA GLU A 87 -17.18 19.05 -36.08
C GLU A 87 -17.34 18.07 -34.92
N LEU A 88 -18.52 17.46 -34.75
CA LEU A 88 -18.77 16.43 -33.73
C LEU A 88 -17.80 15.25 -33.85
N LYS A 89 -17.57 14.76 -35.08
CA LYS A 89 -16.60 13.68 -35.32
C LYS A 89 -15.16 14.10 -35.00
N THR A 90 -14.83 15.38 -35.18
CA THR A 90 -13.51 15.93 -34.87
C THR A 90 -13.33 16.13 -33.37
N MET A 91 -14.33 16.65 -32.67
CA MET A 91 -14.31 16.75 -31.21
C MET A 91 -14.23 15.38 -30.55
N LYS A 92 -14.98 14.38 -31.05
CA LYS A 92 -14.88 13.00 -30.55
C LYS A 92 -13.46 12.44 -30.67
N ARG A 93 -12.80 12.62 -31.83
CA ARG A 93 -11.40 12.21 -32.03
C ARG A 93 -10.45 12.91 -31.06
N LYS A 94 -10.60 14.22 -30.86
CA LYS A 94 -9.79 14.98 -29.89
C LYS A 94 -9.97 14.48 -28.45
N ILE A 95 -11.20 14.12 -28.05
CA ILE A 95 -11.48 13.55 -26.72
C ILE A 95 -10.78 12.19 -26.57
N ASP A 96 -10.87 11.33 -27.58
CA ASP A 96 -10.23 10.00 -27.55
C ASP A 96 -8.69 10.11 -27.53
N GLU A 97 -8.12 11.02 -28.32
CA GLU A 97 -6.67 11.32 -28.34
C GLU A 97 -6.18 11.85 -27.00
N GLU A 98 -6.90 12.80 -26.38
CA GLU A 98 -6.55 13.35 -25.07
C GLU A 98 -6.66 12.29 -23.96
N ALA A 99 -7.67 11.41 -24.01
CA ALA A 99 -7.80 10.30 -23.08
C ALA A 99 -6.64 9.28 -23.20
N LEU A 100 -6.18 9.01 -24.42
CA LEU A 100 -4.98 8.18 -24.63
C LEU A 100 -3.71 8.88 -24.13
N ARG A 101 -3.59 10.20 -24.36
CA ARG A 101 -2.47 11.00 -23.85
C ARG A 101 -2.40 10.97 -22.32
N GLN A 102 -3.52 11.20 -21.65
CA GLN A 102 -3.62 11.14 -20.19
C GLN A 102 -3.21 9.77 -19.63
N LYS A 103 -3.59 8.67 -20.27
CA LYS A 103 -3.16 7.32 -19.87
C LYS A 103 -1.65 7.12 -20.03
N ALA A 104 -1.06 7.68 -21.09
CA ALA A 104 0.38 7.61 -21.31
C ALA A 104 1.15 8.46 -20.29
N ASP A 105 0.68 9.66 -20.01
CA ASP A 105 1.26 10.58 -19.01
C ASP A 105 1.16 10.00 -17.60
N GLU A 106 0.03 9.39 -17.24
CA GLU A 106 -0.14 8.71 -15.95
C GLU A 106 0.83 7.52 -15.81
N LYS A 107 0.97 6.70 -16.86
CA LYS A 107 1.94 5.61 -16.86
C LYS A 107 3.37 6.14 -16.71
N LYS A 108 3.71 7.25 -17.37
CA LYS A 108 5.01 7.89 -17.26
C LYS A 108 5.26 8.36 -15.82
N ARG A 109 4.28 9.01 -15.18
CA ARG A 109 4.34 9.45 -13.79
C ARG A 109 4.62 8.29 -12.83
N ILE A 110 3.89 7.19 -12.96
CA ILE A 110 4.10 5.98 -12.13
C ILE A 110 5.53 5.45 -12.29
N LEU A 111 6.04 5.38 -13.52
CA LEU A 111 7.41 4.91 -13.77
C LEU A 111 8.48 5.87 -13.21
N GLU A 112 8.21 7.18 -13.19
CA GLU A 112 9.09 8.18 -12.57
C GLU A 112 9.12 8.01 -11.05
N GLU A 113 7.96 7.81 -10.42
CA GLU A 113 7.85 7.54 -8.98
C GLU A 113 8.57 6.23 -8.59
N GLU A 114 8.38 5.15 -9.36
CA GLU A 114 9.08 3.89 -9.15
C GLU A 114 10.60 4.03 -9.30
N ARG A 115 11.06 4.74 -10.34
CA ARG A 115 12.49 5.02 -10.55
C ARG A 115 13.08 5.75 -9.35
N ASP A 116 12.41 6.79 -8.88
CA ASP A 116 12.90 7.62 -7.78
C ASP A 116 12.92 6.83 -6.46
N TYR A 117 11.90 5.98 -6.22
CA TYR A 117 11.92 5.04 -5.11
C TYR A 117 13.12 4.09 -5.14
N PHE A 118 13.39 3.44 -6.27
CA PHE A 118 14.53 2.52 -6.37
C PHE A 118 15.87 3.24 -6.20
N ARG A 119 15.98 4.49 -6.67
CA ARG A 119 17.16 5.33 -6.46
C ARG A 119 17.37 5.63 -4.98
N GLU A 120 16.33 6.04 -4.27
CA GLU A 120 16.40 6.31 -2.83
C GLU A 120 16.75 5.06 -2.03
N GLU A 121 16.13 3.92 -2.36
CA GLU A 121 16.40 2.65 -1.69
C GLU A 121 17.84 2.16 -1.94
N ALA A 122 18.36 2.31 -3.16
CA ALA A 122 19.76 2.01 -3.46
C ALA A 122 20.72 2.88 -2.63
N LEU A 123 20.44 4.19 -2.50
CA LEU A 123 21.24 5.10 -1.66
C LEU A 123 21.14 4.74 -0.17
N ARG A 124 19.97 4.30 0.30
CA ARG A 124 19.78 3.85 1.69
C ARG A 124 20.57 2.56 1.98
N LEU A 125 20.54 1.59 1.06
CA LEU A 125 21.29 0.35 1.17
C LEU A 125 22.80 0.60 1.10
N ASP A 126 23.27 1.50 0.25
CA ASP A 126 24.68 1.89 0.18
C ASP A 126 25.19 2.47 1.51
N LYS A 127 24.43 3.39 2.12
CA LYS A 127 24.74 3.92 3.46
C LYS A 127 24.82 2.81 4.51
N LEU A 128 23.86 1.88 4.51
CA LEU A 128 23.86 0.76 5.45
C LEU A 128 25.07 -0.15 5.25
N CYS A 129 25.46 -0.43 4.01
CA CYS A 129 26.66 -1.19 3.69
C CYS A 129 27.92 -0.48 4.19
N GLN A 130 28.04 0.84 3.99
CA GLN A 130 29.17 1.63 4.48
C GLN A 130 29.28 1.61 6.02
N GLU A 131 28.16 1.74 6.73
CA GLU A 131 28.12 1.64 8.21
C GLU A 131 28.56 0.26 8.71
N GLN A 132 28.11 -0.81 8.03
CA GLN A 132 28.52 -2.16 8.35
C GLN A 132 30.02 -2.37 8.08
N LEU A 133 30.55 -1.82 6.98
CA LEU A 133 31.97 -1.88 6.65
C LEU A 133 32.82 -1.21 7.73
N ARG A 134 32.44 0.00 8.15
CA ARG A 134 33.07 0.73 9.25
C ARG A 134 33.04 -0.07 10.56
N THR A 135 31.91 -0.69 10.89
CA THR A 135 31.78 -1.53 12.09
C THR A 135 32.72 -2.74 12.03
N ILE A 136 32.85 -3.37 10.86
CA ILE A 136 33.78 -4.48 10.64
C ILE A 136 35.23 -4.01 10.84
N GLU A 137 35.60 -2.85 10.33
CA GLU A 137 36.95 -2.28 10.51
C GLU A 137 37.24 -1.97 11.99
N GLU A 138 36.29 -1.36 12.71
CA GLU A 138 36.41 -1.10 14.15
C GLU A 138 36.58 -2.40 14.95
N LEU A 139 35.84 -3.47 14.60
CA LEU A 139 35.97 -4.78 15.25
C LEU A 139 37.30 -5.46 14.92
N LYS A 140 37.77 -5.38 13.67
CA LYS A 140 39.09 -5.90 13.27
C LYS A 140 40.20 -5.19 14.05
N PHE A 141 40.09 -3.87 14.21
CA PHE A 141 41.04 -3.08 15.00
C PHE A 141 41.05 -3.49 16.47
N LYS A 142 39.87 -3.63 17.11
CA LYS A 142 39.76 -4.13 18.49
C LYS A 142 40.34 -5.53 18.65
N LEU A 143 40.05 -6.44 17.71
CA LEU A 143 40.58 -7.80 17.71
C LEU A 143 42.12 -7.77 17.67
N LYS A 144 42.70 -6.92 16.83
CA LYS A 144 44.16 -6.76 16.75
C LYS A 144 44.77 -6.33 18.09
N ILE A 145 44.20 -5.31 18.74
CA ILE A 145 44.66 -4.85 20.08
C ILE A 145 44.58 -6.00 21.10
N THR A 146 43.45 -6.71 21.17
CA THR A 146 43.27 -7.81 22.13
C THR A 146 44.25 -8.97 21.86
N LEU A 147 44.60 -9.23 20.59
CA LEU A 147 45.61 -10.23 20.25
C LEU A 147 47.02 -9.80 20.71
N GLU A 148 47.39 -8.53 20.51
CA GLU A 148 48.66 -7.98 20.99
C GLU A 148 48.75 -8.03 22.53
N GLU A 149 47.66 -7.64 23.23
CA GLU A 149 47.56 -7.76 24.70
C GLU A 149 47.69 -9.21 25.17
N LYS A 150 46.98 -10.13 24.52
CA LYS A 150 47.06 -11.57 24.83
C LYS A 150 48.50 -12.07 24.69
N GLN A 151 49.18 -11.74 23.58
CA GLN A 151 50.57 -12.14 23.35
C GLN A 151 51.50 -11.58 24.43
N TYR A 152 51.31 -10.32 24.82
CA TYR A 152 52.05 -9.69 25.91
C TYR A 152 51.88 -10.46 27.23
N TYR A 153 50.63 -10.76 27.64
CA TYR A 153 50.38 -11.50 28.88
C TYR A 153 50.85 -12.96 28.82
N GLU A 154 50.75 -13.62 27.67
CA GLU A 154 51.33 -14.94 27.46
C GLU A 154 52.84 -14.93 27.69
N GLY A 155 53.55 -13.94 27.13
CA GLY A 155 54.98 -13.72 27.38
C GLY A 155 55.30 -13.47 28.85
N PHE A 156 54.55 -12.56 29.49
CA PHE A 156 54.70 -12.25 30.92
C PHE A 156 54.55 -13.49 31.81
N VAL A 157 53.50 -14.30 31.59
CA VAL A 157 53.28 -15.54 32.35
C VAL A 157 54.40 -16.55 32.13
N ILE A 158 54.92 -16.67 30.90
CA ILE A 158 56.06 -17.54 30.60
C ILE A 158 57.30 -17.11 31.38
N ASP A 159 57.62 -15.82 31.41
CA ASP A 159 58.80 -15.31 32.10
C ASP A 159 58.67 -15.42 33.62
N SER A 160 57.50 -15.08 34.19
CA SER A 160 57.22 -15.34 35.61
C SER A 160 57.32 -16.82 35.97
N LYS A 161 56.94 -17.75 35.08
CA LYS A 161 57.12 -19.19 35.30
C LYS A 161 58.60 -19.59 35.30
N LYS A 162 59.42 -19.02 34.40
CA LYS A 162 60.87 -19.26 34.37
C LYS A 162 61.54 -18.74 35.64
N GLU A 163 61.20 -17.53 36.07
CA GLU A 163 61.72 -16.93 37.31
C GLU A 163 61.35 -17.77 38.54
N ASN A 164 60.06 -18.14 38.67
CA ASN A 164 59.61 -19.03 39.75
C ASN A 164 60.33 -20.39 39.74
N LYS A 165 60.65 -20.92 38.56
CA LYS A 165 61.42 -22.16 38.44
C LYS A 165 62.87 -21.95 38.90
N ALA A 166 63.51 -20.84 38.54
CA ALA A 166 64.85 -20.48 38.97
C ALA A 166 64.93 -20.31 40.50
N LEU A 167 64.00 -19.55 41.09
CA LEU A 167 63.91 -19.36 42.55
C LEU A 167 63.69 -20.68 43.30
N LYS A 168 62.88 -21.60 42.75
CA LYS A 168 62.71 -22.94 43.32
C LYS A 168 64.01 -23.76 43.31
N TYR A 169 64.81 -23.67 42.24
CA TYR A 169 66.10 -24.33 42.20
C TYR A 169 67.09 -23.72 43.19
N GLU A 170 67.15 -22.40 43.30
CA GLU A 170 67.99 -21.69 44.27
C GLU A 170 67.62 -22.07 45.71
N LEU A 171 66.31 -22.08 46.02
CA LEU A 171 65.81 -22.52 47.31
C LEU A 171 66.21 -23.96 47.63
N LEU A 172 66.07 -24.88 46.67
CA LEU A 172 66.47 -26.27 46.82
C LEU A 172 67.99 -26.42 47.06
N TYR A 173 68.78 -25.63 46.33
CA TYR A 173 70.24 -25.59 46.50
C TYR A 173 70.63 -25.14 47.93
N LEU A 174 70.04 -24.05 48.41
CA LEU A 174 70.25 -23.55 49.78
C LEU A 174 69.81 -24.57 50.85
N TYR A 175 68.69 -25.26 50.65
CA TYR A 175 68.26 -26.34 51.56
C TYR A 175 69.26 -27.49 51.61
N LYS A 176 69.80 -27.90 50.45
CA LYS A 176 70.81 -28.96 50.38
C LYS A 176 72.09 -28.53 51.10
N GLN A 177 72.58 -27.33 50.84
CA GLN A 177 73.75 -26.75 51.50
C GLN A 177 73.57 -26.72 53.04
N LYS A 178 72.43 -26.21 53.51
CA LYS A 178 72.12 -26.17 54.95
C LYS A 178 72.04 -27.57 55.60
N SER A 179 71.53 -28.56 54.87
CA SER A 179 71.50 -29.95 55.35
C SER A 179 72.90 -30.57 55.45
N GLU A 180 73.80 -30.25 54.51
CA GLU A 180 75.19 -30.68 54.55
C GLU A 180 75.95 -30.01 55.71
N GLU A 181 75.74 -28.72 55.95
CA GLU A 181 76.28 -28.00 57.12
C GLU A 181 75.82 -28.63 58.44
N GLN A 182 74.54 -29.03 58.55
CA GLN A 182 74.03 -29.75 59.74
C GLN A 182 74.69 -31.12 59.93
N LYS A 183 74.96 -31.86 58.85
CA LYS A 183 75.68 -33.15 58.92
C LYS A 183 77.13 -32.98 59.38
N ILE A 184 77.78 -31.89 58.99
CA ILE A 184 79.13 -31.54 59.47
C ILE A 184 79.09 -31.15 60.95
N GLY A 185 78.09 -30.36 61.37
CA GLY A 185 77.88 -30.02 62.78
C GLY A 185 77.62 -31.23 63.69
N GLN A 186 76.91 -32.26 63.20
CA GLN A 186 76.68 -33.50 63.96
C GLN A 186 77.90 -34.42 64.09
N ARG A 187 78.91 -34.31 63.20
CA ARG A 187 80.16 -35.10 63.34
C ARG A 187 81.13 -34.56 64.39
N VAL A 188 80.95 -33.32 64.85
CA VAL A 188 81.80 -32.70 65.88
C VAL A 188 81.16 -32.74 67.28
N GLY A 189 79.91 -33.19 67.39
CA GLY A 189 79.18 -33.32 68.66
C GLY A 189 78.82 -34.76 69.01
N SER A 190 79.80 -35.64 69.19
CA SER A 190 79.60 -36.98 69.77
C SER A 190 80.28 -37.10 71.14
N VAL A 191 79.89 -36.25 72.09
CA VAL A 191 79.85 -36.53 73.53
C VAL A 191 78.73 -35.68 74.11
N GLY A 192 77.66 -36.29 74.60
CA GLY A 192 76.58 -35.55 75.25
C GLY A 192 75.21 -36.16 75.10
N ASN A 193 75.01 -37.25 75.82
CA ASN A 193 73.71 -37.78 76.22
C ASN A 193 72.78 -36.66 76.73
N VAL A 194 71.47 -36.79 76.50
CA VAL A 194 70.35 -36.51 77.42
C VAL A 194 69.06 -36.19 76.61
N ASN A 195 68.15 -37.16 76.63
CA ASN A 195 66.70 -37.01 76.48
C ASN A 195 66.14 -36.22 77.69
N PRO A 196 65.01 -35.48 77.64
CA PRO A 196 63.74 -36.10 77.24
C PRO A 196 62.67 -35.20 76.57
N ARG A 197 61.70 -35.88 75.95
CA ARG A 197 60.28 -35.56 75.74
C ARG A 197 59.77 -34.18 76.20
N THR A 198 59.08 -33.48 75.30
CA THR A 198 57.80 -32.83 75.65
C THR A 198 56.88 -32.66 74.45
N ILE A 199 55.61 -32.97 74.70
CA ILE A 199 54.45 -33.00 73.81
C ILE A 199 53.98 -31.56 73.57
N ILE A 200 53.93 -31.10 72.32
CA ILE A 200 53.01 -30.02 71.91
C ILE A 200 52.43 -30.36 70.53
N LYS A 201 51.20 -30.88 70.54
CA LYS A 201 50.29 -30.86 69.39
C LYS A 201 49.97 -29.39 69.08
N LYS A 202 50.31 -28.92 67.88
CA LYS A 202 49.66 -27.76 67.27
C LYS A 202 49.06 -28.21 65.94
N ASN A 203 47.73 -28.30 65.94
CA ASN A 203 46.91 -28.26 64.75
C ASN A 203 47.31 -27.04 63.93
N ILE A 204 47.75 -27.25 62.70
CA ILE A 204 47.75 -26.25 61.65
C ILE A 204 46.71 -26.73 60.66
N ASP A 205 45.56 -26.04 60.66
CA ASP A 205 44.45 -26.27 59.76
C ASP A 205 44.91 -26.16 58.30
N TYR A 206 44.85 -27.27 57.58
CA TYR A 206 44.74 -27.26 56.12
C TYR A 206 43.33 -26.75 55.78
N ARG A 207 43.19 -25.43 55.64
CA ARG A 207 42.02 -24.85 54.98
C ARG A 207 42.08 -25.19 53.49
N PRO A 208 41.11 -25.91 52.91
CA PRO A 208 41.04 -26.03 51.46
C PRO A 208 40.60 -24.68 50.92
N PHE A 209 41.46 -24.05 50.11
CA PHE A 209 41.11 -22.87 49.35
C PHE A 209 40.09 -23.31 48.28
N THR A 210 38.83 -23.01 48.54
CA THR A 210 37.72 -23.10 47.59
C THR A 210 37.95 -22.14 46.42
N GLN A 211 37.52 -22.57 45.22
CA GLN A 211 37.03 -21.78 44.08
C GLN A 211 37.59 -20.34 43.95
N GLU A 212 38.28 -20.00 42.86
CA GLU A 212 37.61 -19.74 41.60
C GLU A 212 38.42 -20.23 40.39
N GLY A 213 37.86 -21.21 39.69
CA GLY A 213 38.30 -21.60 38.36
C GLY A 213 37.68 -20.66 37.33
N THR A 214 38.37 -19.59 36.97
CA THR A 214 38.06 -18.83 35.76
C THR A 214 38.71 -19.53 34.58
N GLN A 215 37.95 -20.46 33.97
CA GLN A 215 38.27 -21.00 32.65
C GLN A 215 38.08 -19.89 31.60
N MET A 216 39.17 -19.24 31.21
CA MET A 216 39.22 -18.52 29.93
C MET A 216 39.82 -19.45 28.88
N THR A 217 38.95 -20.07 28.11
CA THR A 217 39.29 -20.74 26.86
C THR A 217 39.82 -19.72 25.87
N ALA A 218 41.11 -19.82 25.55
CA ALA A 218 41.70 -19.16 24.40
C ALA A 218 41.13 -19.79 23.11
N THR A 219 40.12 -19.17 22.52
CA THR A 219 39.78 -19.40 21.11
C THR A 219 40.64 -18.47 20.26
N LYS A 220 41.69 -19.08 19.72
CA LYS A 220 42.39 -18.71 18.51
C LYS A 220 41.43 -18.96 17.34
N ASP A 221 41.28 -18.01 16.42
CA ASP A 221 41.66 -18.24 15.03
C ASP A 221 41.41 -16.99 14.15
N GLU A 222 42.46 -16.64 13.41
CA GLU A 222 42.42 -15.89 12.16
C GLU A 222 42.19 -16.86 10.99
N LEU A 223 41.47 -16.36 9.97
CA LEU A 223 41.71 -16.44 8.51
C LEU A 223 42.35 -17.74 7.94
N GLY A 224 41.83 -18.40 6.90
CA GLY A 224 40.80 -18.05 5.92
C GLY A 224 40.83 -19.02 4.73
N GLU A 225 39.91 -18.77 3.79
CA GLU A 225 39.87 -19.17 2.36
C GLU A 225 39.75 -20.64 1.92
N GLY A 226 38.96 -20.83 0.84
CA GLY A 226 38.93 -22.04 0.02
C GLY A 226 37.51 -22.62 -0.16
N SER A 227 36.66 -22.03 -0.99
CA SER A 227 36.47 -22.42 -2.41
C SER A 227 35.68 -23.71 -2.63
N LYS A 228 34.58 -23.55 -3.39
CA LYS A 228 34.04 -24.44 -4.43
C LYS A 228 33.19 -25.67 -4.02
N ARG A 229 31.99 -25.61 -4.62
CA ARG A 229 31.33 -26.63 -5.44
C ARG A 229 30.30 -27.56 -4.77
N ASP A 230 29.08 -27.38 -5.28
CA ASP A 230 28.30 -28.38 -6.01
C ASP A 230 27.49 -29.45 -5.26
N PHE A 231 26.19 -29.41 -5.60
CA PHE A 231 25.34 -30.55 -5.93
C PHE A 231 24.85 -31.50 -4.82
N SER A 232 23.54 -31.37 -4.59
CA SER A 232 22.55 -32.43 -4.84
C SER A 232 22.29 -33.50 -3.78
N SER A 233 21.00 -33.61 -3.50
CA SER A 233 20.22 -34.84 -3.49
C SER A 233 20.45 -35.81 -2.31
N VAL A 234 19.40 -36.03 -1.52
CA VAL A 234 18.47 -37.18 -1.68
C VAL A 234 18.96 -38.40 -0.89
N LYS A 235 17.96 -39.04 -0.27
CA LYS A 235 17.87 -40.45 0.13
C LYS A 235 18.20 -40.86 1.57
N GLN A 236 17.11 -41.34 2.16
CA GLN A 236 16.92 -42.67 2.74
C GLN A 236 17.50 -42.94 4.11
N GLY A 237 16.57 -43.08 5.04
CA GLY A 237 16.79 -43.85 6.24
C GLY A 237 17.16 -45.29 5.93
N GLN A 238 17.97 -45.86 6.81
CA GLN A 238 18.01 -47.28 7.04
C GLN A 238 18.05 -47.53 8.54
N LYS A 239 17.13 -48.41 8.93
CA LYS A 239 17.12 -49.16 10.18
C LYS A 239 18.44 -49.91 10.31
N THR A 240 19.03 -49.86 11.51
CA THR A 240 19.91 -50.92 11.99
C THR A 240 19.50 -51.25 13.42
N GLN A 241 18.71 -52.32 13.54
CA GLN A 241 18.63 -53.13 14.75
C GLN A 241 19.96 -53.85 14.90
N LEU A 242 20.68 -53.64 15.98
CA LEU A 242 21.61 -54.64 16.50
C LEU A 242 21.55 -54.71 18.02
N SER A 243 21.12 -55.89 18.44
CA SER A 243 21.14 -56.45 19.78
C SER A 243 22.55 -56.46 20.39
N SER A 244 22.65 -56.14 21.68
CA SER A 244 23.49 -56.92 22.59
C SER A 244 22.87 -56.94 23.98
N LYS A 245 22.44 -58.15 24.36
CA LYS A 245 22.22 -58.58 25.74
C LYS A 245 23.52 -58.41 26.50
N ILE A 246 23.54 -57.53 27.50
CA ILE A 246 24.44 -57.67 28.64
C ILE A 246 23.57 -57.57 29.89
N GLN A 247 23.64 -58.66 30.64
CA GLN A 247 22.89 -58.99 31.82
C GLN A 247 23.70 -58.48 33.01
N ASP A 248 23.42 -57.26 33.49
CA ASP A 248 23.98 -56.74 34.73
C ASP A 248 22.89 -56.71 35.81
N TYR A 249 22.90 -57.74 36.64
CA TYR A 249 22.23 -57.77 37.92
C TYR A 249 23.13 -57.05 38.93
N GLY A 250 22.81 -55.81 39.26
CA GLY A 250 23.46 -55.13 40.38
C GLY A 250 23.38 -53.61 40.40
N SER A 251 22.18 -53.01 40.49
CA SER A 251 22.03 -51.64 41.03
C SER A 251 20.56 -51.23 41.28
N SER A 252 19.79 -52.02 42.05
CA SER A 252 18.35 -51.73 42.24
C SER A 252 18.03 -50.72 43.35
N GLN A 253 19.03 -50.08 43.98
CA GLN A 253 18.78 -49.02 44.98
C GLN A 253 19.16 -47.61 44.52
N HIS A 254 20.01 -47.46 43.49
CA HIS A 254 20.40 -46.13 43.00
C HIS A 254 19.45 -45.58 41.92
N ASP A 255 18.71 -46.45 41.23
CA ASP A 255 17.74 -46.06 40.21
C ASP A 255 16.41 -45.54 40.79
N PHE A 256 16.09 -45.88 42.04
CA PHE A 256 14.87 -45.38 42.69
C PHE A 256 14.96 -43.88 42.99
N PHE A 257 16.10 -43.42 43.54
CA PHE A 257 16.34 -41.99 43.81
C PHE A 257 16.54 -41.15 42.54
N ARG A 258 17.03 -41.74 41.43
CA ARG A 258 17.18 -41.03 40.15
C ARG A 258 15.85 -40.84 39.43
N ARG A 259 14.92 -41.79 39.58
CA ARG A 259 13.58 -41.73 38.98
C ARG A 259 12.66 -40.76 39.72
N ASP A 260 12.77 -40.68 41.05
CA ASP A 260 11.96 -39.74 41.86
C ASP A 260 12.43 -38.28 41.76
N LEU A 261 13.73 -38.01 41.58
CA LEU A 261 14.19 -36.64 41.27
C LEU A 261 13.77 -36.20 39.86
N SER A 262 13.73 -37.13 38.90
CA SER A 262 13.35 -36.85 37.51
C SER A 262 11.86 -36.56 37.35
N SER A 263 10.99 -37.26 38.06
CA SER A 263 9.53 -37.02 38.03
C SER A 263 9.14 -35.69 38.69
N GLN A 264 9.85 -35.29 39.76
CA GLN A 264 9.63 -33.99 40.40
C GLN A 264 10.17 -32.80 39.56
N GLN A 265 11.26 -32.99 38.81
CA GLN A 265 11.76 -31.99 37.87
C GLN A 265 10.89 -31.88 36.60
N GLN A 266 10.35 -32.99 36.08
CA GLN A 266 9.43 -32.97 34.93
C GLN A 266 8.10 -32.29 35.25
N SER A 267 7.58 -32.41 36.48
CA SER A 267 6.38 -31.70 36.92
C SER A 267 6.56 -30.18 36.91
N ARG A 268 7.71 -29.66 37.36
CA ARG A 268 8.00 -28.22 37.32
C ARG A 268 8.19 -27.72 35.89
N TYR A 269 8.89 -28.48 35.05
CA TYR A 269 9.10 -28.14 33.65
C TYR A 269 7.78 -28.03 32.86
N ASN A 270 6.80 -28.91 33.13
CA ASN A 270 5.47 -28.84 32.49
C ASN A 270 4.64 -27.63 32.97
N GLN A 271 4.78 -27.22 34.23
CA GLN A 271 4.12 -26.00 34.74
C GLN A 271 4.70 -24.74 34.10
N ASP A 272 6.03 -24.67 33.95
CA ASP A 272 6.70 -23.53 33.30
C ASP A 272 6.31 -23.42 31.82
N ILE A 273 6.19 -24.54 31.10
CA ILE A 273 5.72 -24.56 29.70
C ILE A 273 4.27 -24.07 29.61
N GLN A 274 3.38 -24.51 30.50
CA GLN A 274 1.99 -24.05 30.50
C GLN A 274 1.88 -22.55 30.81
N GLN A 275 2.69 -22.03 31.73
CA GLN A 275 2.72 -20.59 32.02
C GLN A 275 3.22 -19.79 30.81
N ILE A 276 4.24 -20.27 30.10
CA ILE A 276 4.75 -19.62 28.88
C ILE A 276 3.68 -19.64 27.76
N GLU A 277 2.95 -20.74 27.61
CA GLU A 277 1.83 -20.80 26.66
C GLU A 277 0.69 -19.85 27.06
N GLU A 278 0.44 -19.68 28.35
CA GLU A 278 -0.61 -18.78 28.83
C GLU A 278 -0.21 -17.30 28.67
N THR A 279 1.06 -16.95 28.90
CA THR A 279 1.57 -15.60 28.67
C THR A 279 1.56 -15.25 27.19
N THR A 280 2.01 -16.17 26.32
CA THR A 280 1.99 -15.94 24.86
C THR A 280 0.57 -15.79 24.30
N LYS A 281 -0.41 -16.56 24.82
CA LYS A 281 -1.83 -16.38 24.49
C LYS A 281 -2.36 -15.03 24.96
N LYS A 282 -2.00 -14.59 26.17
CA LYS A 282 -2.39 -13.27 26.70
C LYS A 282 -1.83 -12.13 25.85
N ASP A 283 -0.56 -12.21 25.45
CA ASP A 283 0.09 -11.23 24.59
C ASP A 283 -0.58 -11.16 23.21
N LEU A 284 -0.89 -12.32 22.60
CA LEU A 284 -1.60 -12.38 21.33
C LEU A 284 -3.00 -11.76 21.41
N ILE A 285 -3.75 -12.06 22.47
CA ILE A 285 -5.09 -11.47 22.70
C ILE A 285 -4.97 -9.95 22.87
N GLN A 286 -3.94 -9.46 23.54
CA GLN A 286 -3.71 -8.03 23.72
C GLN A 286 -3.36 -7.34 22.39
N GLU A 287 -2.53 -7.96 21.55
CA GLU A 287 -2.22 -7.44 20.21
C GLU A 287 -3.45 -7.40 19.31
N LEU A 288 -4.26 -8.47 19.29
CA LEU A 288 -5.52 -8.52 18.54
C LEU A 288 -6.53 -7.46 19.03
N LYS A 289 -6.63 -7.23 20.34
CA LYS A 289 -7.46 -6.15 20.90
C LYS A 289 -6.98 -4.77 20.45
N SER A 290 -5.67 -4.54 20.41
CA SER A 290 -5.10 -3.28 19.92
C SER A 290 -5.39 -3.08 18.42
N GLN A 291 -5.26 -4.12 17.60
CA GLN A 291 -5.61 -4.07 16.17
C GLN A 291 -7.09 -3.76 15.96
N LEU A 292 -7.98 -4.47 16.66
CA LEU A 292 -9.43 -4.22 16.60
C LEU A 292 -9.78 -2.78 16.98
N GLN A 293 -9.10 -2.21 17.98
CA GLN A 293 -9.31 -0.82 18.40
C GLN A 293 -8.85 0.18 17.32
N LYS A 294 -7.72 -0.08 16.66
CA LYS A 294 -7.24 0.74 15.53
C LYS A 294 -8.21 0.70 14.36
N GLU A 295 -8.70 -0.48 13.98
CA GLU A 295 -9.70 -0.61 12.90
C GLU A 295 -11.01 0.12 13.25
N LYS A 296 -11.47 0.03 14.49
CA LYS A 296 -12.64 0.81 14.94
C LYS A 296 -12.45 2.32 14.78
N GLN A 297 -11.26 2.83 15.08
CA GLN A 297 -10.93 4.24 14.89
C GLN A 297 -10.91 4.63 13.41
N ILE A 298 -10.33 3.79 12.54
CA ILE A 298 -10.30 4.02 11.09
C ILE A 298 -11.74 4.05 10.52
N ILE A 299 -12.57 3.08 10.90
CA ILE A 299 -13.98 3.04 10.46
C ILE A 299 -14.73 4.29 10.92
N GLN A 300 -14.49 4.77 12.13
CA GLN A 300 -15.11 6.00 12.64
C GLN A 300 -14.67 7.23 11.84
N GLN A 301 -13.38 7.35 11.50
CA GLN A 301 -12.87 8.42 10.65
C GLN A 301 -13.49 8.38 9.24
N LEU A 302 -13.56 7.20 8.62
CA LEU A 302 -14.20 7.02 7.31
C LEU A 302 -15.68 7.39 7.34
N LYS A 303 -16.42 7.06 8.41
CA LYS A 303 -17.82 7.47 8.56
C LYS A 303 -17.99 8.99 8.62
N VAL A 304 -17.11 9.69 9.34
CA VAL A 304 -17.13 11.15 9.41
C VAL A 304 -16.82 11.76 8.04
N GLU A 305 -15.84 11.22 7.33
CA GLU A 305 -15.47 11.70 5.99
C GLU A 305 -16.59 11.49 4.96
N LEU A 306 -17.26 10.33 5.02
CA LEU A 306 -18.40 10.01 4.16
C LEU A 306 -19.61 10.91 4.47
N SER A 307 -19.82 11.27 5.74
CA SER A 307 -20.82 12.27 6.13
C SER A 307 -20.51 13.66 5.55
N LYS A 308 -19.24 14.09 5.56
CA LYS A 308 -18.84 15.38 4.95
C LYS A 308 -19.06 15.39 3.44
N GLN A 309 -18.71 14.31 2.74
CA GLN A 309 -18.95 14.20 1.30
C GLN A 309 -20.45 14.26 0.95
N ASN A 310 -21.29 13.68 1.80
CA ASN A 310 -22.75 13.77 1.62
C ASN A 310 -23.29 15.19 1.86
N CYS A 311 -22.68 15.99 2.75
CA CYS A 311 -23.05 17.42 2.92
C CYS A 311 -22.78 18.22 1.63
N VAL A 312 -21.64 18.03 0.98
CA VAL A 312 -21.27 18.73 -0.26
C VAL A 312 -22.26 18.41 -1.40
N LYS A 313 -22.73 17.15 -1.47
CA LYS A 313 -23.77 16.76 -2.42
C LYS A 313 -25.08 17.52 -2.19
N GLY A 314 -25.40 17.84 -0.93
CA GLY A 314 -26.56 18.64 -0.56
C GLY A 314 -26.45 20.12 -0.96
N GLU A 315 -25.24 20.69 -0.94
CA GLU A 315 -25.05 22.11 -1.31
C GLU A 315 -25.26 22.33 -2.82
N LEU A 316 -24.74 21.44 -3.68
CA LEU A 316 -24.99 21.48 -5.12
C LEU A 316 -26.48 21.28 -5.48
N GLU A 317 -27.18 20.44 -4.70
CA GLU A 317 -28.62 20.24 -4.83
C GLU A 317 -29.40 21.48 -4.41
N GLN A 318 -28.97 22.16 -3.34
CA GLN A 318 -29.58 23.41 -2.89
C GLN A 318 -29.48 24.52 -3.95
N ILE A 319 -28.30 24.71 -4.54
CA ILE A 319 -28.09 25.68 -5.63
C ILE A 319 -29.02 25.37 -6.82
N LEU A 320 -29.21 24.08 -7.13
CA LEU A 320 -30.13 23.66 -8.19
C LEU A 320 -31.59 24.00 -7.83
N LEU A 321 -32.02 23.71 -6.60
CA LEU A 321 -33.37 24.01 -6.12
C LEU A 321 -33.66 25.52 -6.17
N ASP A 322 -32.69 26.35 -5.81
CA ASP A 322 -32.82 27.81 -5.86
C ASP A 322 -32.96 28.30 -7.32
N CYS A 323 -32.14 27.77 -8.24
CA CYS A 323 -32.30 28.03 -9.67
C CYS A 323 -33.67 27.59 -10.21
N VAL A 324 -34.19 26.44 -9.75
CA VAL A 324 -35.52 25.93 -10.12
C VAL A 324 -36.61 26.87 -9.62
N ASN A 325 -36.51 27.36 -8.38
CA ASN A 325 -37.48 28.27 -7.80
C ASN A 325 -37.50 29.64 -8.50
N GLU A 326 -36.35 30.17 -8.91
CA GLU A 326 -36.29 31.36 -9.74
C GLU A 326 -36.93 31.16 -11.11
N MET A 327 -36.64 30.02 -11.76
CA MET A 327 -37.25 29.71 -13.05
C MET A 327 -38.77 29.55 -12.95
N LYS A 328 -39.28 28.95 -11.85
CA LYS A 328 -40.71 28.89 -11.55
C LYS A 328 -41.34 30.29 -11.50
N LYS A 329 -40.69 31.25 -10.80
CA LYS A 329 -41.15 32.65 -10.73
C LYS A 329 -41.19 33.30 -12.12
N GLU A 330 -40.17 33.06 -12.94
CA GLU A 330 -40.06 33.63 -14.30
C GLU A 330 -41.13 33.07 -15.25
N VAL A 331 -41.37 31.76 -15.23
CA VAL A 331 -42.44 31.11 -15.99
C VAL A 331 -43.80 31.64 -15.56
N HIS A 332 -44.04 31.76 -14.25
CA HIS A 332 -45.27 32.33 -13.72
C HIS A 332 -45.48 33.78 -14.19
N TYR A 333 -44.43 34.60 -14.19
CA TYR A 333 -44.46 35.97 -14.70
C TYR A 333 -44.76 36.04 -16.20
N ARG A 334 -44.18 35.14 -17.02
CA ARG A 334 -44.51 35.05 -18.45
C ARG A 334 -45.98 34.65 -18.68
N GLN A 335 -46.47 33.68 -17.92
CA GLN A 335 -47.86 33.22 -18.03
C GLN A 335 -48.86 34.29 -17.59
N SER A 336 -48.55 35.07 -16.54
CA SER A 336 -49.41 36.16 -16.08
C SER A 336 -49.46 37.30 -17.11
N GLN A 337 -48.31 37.68 -17.69
CA GLN A 337 -48.23 38.65 -18.80
C GLN A 337 -49.06 38.19 -20.01
N GLN A 338 -48.92 36.93 -20.42
CA GLN A 338 -49.67 36.39 -21.57
C GLN A 338 -51.20 36.39 -21.32
N LYS A 339 -51.62 36.11 -20.07
CA LYS A 339 -53.04 36.23 -19.67
C LYS A 339 -53.54 37.67 -19.70
N GLN A 340 -52.73 38.66 -19.33
CA GLN A 340 -53.13 40.07 -19.38
C GLN A 340 -53.40 40.57 -20.80
N PHE A 341 -52.63 40.12 -21.80
CA PHE A 341 -52.88 40.48 -23.21
C PHE A 341 -54.17 39.89 -23.79
N LEU A 342 -54.61 38.73 -23.29
CA LEU A 342 -55.82 38.05 -23.80
C LEU A 342 -57.11 38.43 -23.06
N ASN A 343 -57.03 38.89 -21.81
CA ASN A 343 -58.21 39.08 -20.94
C ASN A 343 -58.76 40.52 -20.85
N HIS A 344 -58.50 41.40 -21.82
CA HIS A 344 -59.07 42.75 -21.80
C HIS A 344 -60.60 42.82 -21.98
N ARG A 345 -61.36 41.71 -21.96
CA ARG A 345 -62.82 41.77 -22.13
C ARG A 345 -63.74 41.15 -21.08
N PHE A 346 -63.42 40.11 -20.32
CA PHE A 346 -64.42 39.60 -19.36
C PHE A 346 -63.81 38.87 -18.14
N SER A 347 -64.29 39.29 -16.96
CA SER A 347 -64.37 38.57 -15.67
C SER A 347 -63.16 38.52 -14.73
N ASP A 348 -63.45 38.88 -13.48
CA ASP A 348 -62.63 38.77 -12.26
C ASP A 348 -61.97 37.39 -12.08
N PRO A 349 -60.65 37.33 -11.82
CA PRO A 349 -59.98 36.12 -11.39
C PRO A 349 -59.75 36.11 -9.88
N GLN A 350 -60.32 35.11 -9.19
CA GLN A 350 -59.90 34.67 -7.86
C GLN A 350 -58.48 34.06 -7.93
N PRO A 351 -57.50 34.54 -7.15
CA PRO A 351 -56.15 34.02 -7.17
C PRO A 351 -56.00 32.86 -6.18
N ASN A 352 -56.17 31.61 -6.65
CA ASN A 352 -55.61 30.46 -5.94
C ASN A 352 -54.11 30.39 -6.25
N LEU A 353 -53.31 31.05 -5.40
CA LEU A 353 -51.89 31.33 -5.60
C LEU A 353 -50.92 30.23 -5.13
N ASP A 354 -51.40 29.11 -4.59
CA ASP A 354 -50.53 28.15 -3.89
C ASP A 354 -50.38 26.79 -4.59
N GLY A 355 -50.75 26.71 -5.87
CA GLY A 355 -50.51 25.52 -6.67
C GLY A 355 -49.03 25.40 -7.01
N GLU A 356 -48.29 24.56 -6.29
CA GLU A 356 -46.91 24.18 -6.62
C GLU A 356 -46.82 23.79 -8.10
N MET A 357 -46.15 24.63 -8.91
CA MET A 357 -45.90 24.31 -10.30
C MET A 357 -45.00 23.08 -10.39
N ASN A 358 -45.54 22.01 -10.97
CA ASN A 358 -44.79 20.80 -11.24
C ASN A 358 -43.79 21.03 -12.38
N PHE A 359 -42.62 20.40 -12.26
CA PHE A 359 -41.54 20.49 -13.26
C PHE A 359 -41.94 20.01 -14.66
N SER A 360 -43.03 19.25 -14.76
CA SER A 360 -43.65 18.83 -16.04
C SER A 360 -44.21 20.00 -16.85
N GLN A 361 -44.47 21.15 -16.24
CA GLN A 361 -44.99 22.34 -16.90
C GLN A 361 -43.90 23.19 -17.56
N PHE A 362 -42.62 22.88 -17.33
CA PHE A 362 -41.50 23.59 -17.93
C PHE A 362 -41.38 23.19 -19.40
N THR A 363 -41.32 24.20 -20.28
CA THR A 363 -41.00 23.98 -21.68
C THR A 363 -39.54 23.52 -21.82
N HIS A 364 -39.20 22.95 -22.96
CA HIS A 364 -37.81 22.57 -23.24
C HIS A 364 -36.85 23.78 -23.15
N THR A 365 -37.32 24.94 -23.59
CA THR A 365 -36.57 26.20 -23.51
C THR A 365 -36.30 26.61 -22.06
N ASP A 366 -37.28 26.47 -21.16
CA ASP A 366 -37.11 26.78 -19.74
C ASP A 366 -36.09 25.86 -19.08
N LYS A 367 -36.09 24.57 -19.43
CA LYS A 367 -35.11 23.59 -18.92
C LYS A 367 -33.68 23.92 -19.37
N ILE A 368 -33.51 24.36 -20.62
CA ILE A 368 -32.19 24.81 -21.11
C ILE A 368 -31.75 26.08 -20.37
N GLN A 369 -32.64 27.05 -20.19
CA GLN A 369 -32.29 28.28 -19.47
C GLN A 369 -31.96 28.01 -18.00
N LEU A 370 -32.69 27.09 -17.36
CA LEU A 370 -32.41 26.63 -16.00
C LEU A 370 -31.01 26.04 -15.90
N LEU A 371 -30.65 25.13 -16.81
CA LEU A 371 -29.31 24.53 -16.85
C LEU A 371 -28.21 25.57 -17.10
N LYS A 372 -28.46 26.53 -18.00
CA LYS A 372 -27.51 27.64 -18.24
C LYS A 372 -27.32 28.50 -16.99
N ARG A 373 -28.40 28.81 -16.27
CA ARG A 373 -28.36 29.59 -15.03
C ARG A 373 -27.66 28.82 -13.91
N TYR A 374 -27.93 27.51 -13.78
CA TYR A 374 -27.27 26.64 -12.82
C TYR A 374 -25.76 26.52 -13.06
N ILE A 375 -25.35 26.20 -14.30
CA ILE A 375 -23.93 26.06 -14.66
C ILE A 375 -23.20 27.42 -14.61
N GLY A 376 -23.91 28.51 -14.88
CA GLY A 376 -23.40 29.87 -14.80
C GLY A 376 -23.45 30.48 -13.40
N SER A 377 -23.99 29.77 -12.39
CA SER A 377 -23.99 30.27 -11.01
C SER A 377 -22.57 30.31 -10.47
N GLU A 378 -22.19 31.45 -9.90
CA GLU A 378 -20.88 31.63 -9.26
C GLU A 378 -20.69 30.61 -8.13
N GLU A 379 -21.73 30.36 -7.33
CA GLU A 379 -21.72 29.37 -6.25
C GLU A 379 -21.47 27.94 -6.78
N PHE A 380 -22.06 27.59 -7.93
CA PHE A 380 -21.83 26.30 -8.57
C PHE A 380 -20.37 26.17 -9.05
N LEU A 381 -19.83 27.22 -9.66
CA LEU A 381 -18.46 27.24 -10.15
C LEU A 381 -17.44 27.21 -9.00
N GLU A 382 -17.71 27.89 -7.88
CA GLU A 382 -16.89 27.83 -6.67
C GLU A 382 -16.90 26.44 -6.05
N GLN A 383 -18.08 25.82 -5.92
CA GLN A 383 -18.24 24.44 -5.46
C GLN A 383 -17.47 23.47 -6.37
N LEU A 384 -17.64 23.60 -7.68
CA LEU A 384 -16.95 22.77 -8.66
C LEU A 384 -15.44 22.96 -8.57
N TYR A 385 -14.96 24.20 -8.44
CA TYR A 385 -13.55 24.50 -8.24
C TYR A 385 -13.01 23.86 -6.97
N HIS A 386 -13.76 23.96 -5.86
CA HIS A 386 -13.38 23.35 -4.59
C HIS A 386 -13.34 21.81 -4.66
N ILE A 387 -14.28 21.19 -5.35
CA ILE A 387 -14.30 19.73 -5.56
C ILE A 387 -13.15 19.30 -6.47
N THR A 388 -12.84 20.06 -7.52
CA THR A 388 -11.88 19.65 -8.55
C THR A 388 -10.44 19.91 -8.12
N PHE A 389 -10.16 21.07 -7.53
CA PHE A 389 -8.79 21.52 -7.25
C PHE A 389 -8.39 21.35 -5.77
N ASN A 390 -9.30 21.60 -4.83
CA ASN A 390 -8.96 21.46 -3.40
C ASN A 390 -8.90 19.99 -2.96
N ASN A 391 -9.70 19.08 -3.54
CA ASN A 391 -9.51 17.64 -3.30
C ASN A 391 -8.21 17.11 -3.89
N GLN A 392 -7.72 17.65 -5.02
CA GLN A 392 -6.40 17.27 -5.56
C GLN A 392 -5.26 17.73 -4.63
N MET A 393 -5.37 18.92 -4.03
CA MET A 393 -4.42 19.41 -3.01
C MET A 393 -4.49 18.63 -1.69
N GLN A 394 -5.67 18.14 -1.31
CA GLN A 394 -5.79 17.26 -0.15
C GLN A 394 -5.32 15.83 -0.46
N LEU A 395 -5.48 15.30 -1.68
CA LEU A 395 -4.86 14.03 -2.06
C LEU A 395 -3.33 14.14 -2.11
N SER A 396 -2.76 15.25 -2.56
CA SER A 396 -1.29 15.40 -2.57
C SER A 396 -0.68 15.56 -1.17
N THR A 397 -1.46 16.05 -0.20
CA THR A 397 -1.03 16.15 1.22
C THR A 397 -1.46 14.96 2.08
N SER A 398 -2.48 14.21 1.67
CA SER A 398 -2.94 12.95 2.29
C SER A 398 -2.46 11.69 1.58
N LEU A 399 -1.66 11.81 0.52
CA LEU A 399 -0.51 10.94 0.25
C LEU A 399 0.52 11.05 1.40
N LYS A 400 0.04 10.97 2.65
CA LYS A 400 0.73 10.19 3.67
C LYS A 400 1.07 8.89 2.97
N LEU A 401 2.37 8.69 2.73
CA LEU A 401 2.95 7.44 2.23
C LEU A 401 2.03 6.29 2.62
N ASN A 402 1.40 5.69 1.61
CA ASN A 402 0.55 4.53 1.65
C ASN A 402 0.73 3.79 2.99
N GLU A 403 -0.26 3.84 3.90
CA GLU A 403 -0.16 3.19 5.22
C GLU A 403 0.26 1.71 5.10
N LYS A 404 -0.03 1.10 3.94
CA LYS A 404 0.47 -0.21 3.54
C LYS A 404 2.00 -0.29 3.53
N TRP A 405 2.72 0.69 3.00
CA TRP A 405 4.18 0.71 2.97
C TRP A 405 4.77 0.90 4.37
N LYS A 406 4.11 1.68 5.21
CA LYS A 406 4.48 1.82 6.63
C LYS A 406 4.24 0.51 7.38
N MET A 407 3.12 -0.17 7.12
CA MET A 407 2.86 -1.51 7.64
C MET A 407 3.87 -2.54 7.12
N ASP A 408 4.20 -2.53 5.83
CA ASP A 408 5.16 -3.45 5.22
C ASP A 408 6.58 -3.20 5.76
N ALA A 409 6.94 -1.94 6.01
CA ALA A 409 8.21 -1.56 6.66
C ALA A 409 8.25 -1.98 8.14
N ASP A 410 7.16 -1.77 8.89
CA ASP A 410 7.05 -2.21 10.29
C ASP A 410 7.04 -3.74 10.40
N GLU A 411 6.40 -4.44 9.46
CA GLU A 411 6.39 -5.91 9.39
C GLU A 411 7.78 -6.45 9.04
N ALA A 412 8.48 -5.82 8.09
CA ALA A 412 9.87 -6.16 7.76
C ALA A 412 10.80 -5.94 8.96
N ALA A 413 10.63 -4.84 9.71
CA ALA A 413 11.39 -4.56 10.94
C ALA A 413 11.10 -5.60 12.04
N LYS A 414 9.83 -6.00 12.23
CA LYS A 414 9.46 -7.09 13.14
C LYS A 414 10.11 -8.42 12.73
N LYS A 415 10.06 -8.80 11.45
CA LYS A 415 10.71 -10.02 10.92
C LYS A 415 12.22 -9.99 11.14
N PHE A 416 12.87 -8.85 10.92
CA PHE A 416 14.30 -8.69 11.15
C PHE A 416 14.68 -8.84 12.63
N ASN A 417 13.90 -8.27 13.55
CA ASN A 417 14.14 -8.41 14.99
C ASN A 417 13.92 -9.86 15.47
N ASN A 418 12.89 -10.55 14.97
CA ASN A 418 12.68 -11.98 15.24
C ASN A 418 13.85 -12.83 14.72
N PHE A 419 14.38 -12.51 13.54
CA PHE A 419 15.56 -13.19 12.99
C PHE A 419 16.81 -12.98 13.87
N LYS A 420 17.03 -11.76 14.36
CA LYS A 420 18.09 -11.49 15.36
C LYS A 420 17.93 -12.37 16.59
N GLN A 421 16.74 -12.42 17.19
CA GLN A 421 16.50 -13.26 18.38
C GLN A 421 16.70 -14.75 18.09
N PHE A 422 16.28 -15.25 16.93
CA PHE A 422 16.47 -16.64 16.53
C PHE A 422 17.95 -17.01 16.41
N LYS A 423 18.77 -16.12 15.83
CA LYS A 423 20.22 -16.35 15.74
C LYS A 423 20.88 -16.37 17.12
N PHE A 424 20.47 -15.48 18.03
CA PHE A 424 21.06 -15.43 19.37
C PHE A 424 20.60 -16.60 20.27
N LYS A 425 19.36 -17.11 20.14
CA LYS A 425 18.89 -18.28 20.90
C LYS A 425 19.52 -19.60 20.46
N ASN A 426 19.78 -19.81 19.17
CA ASN A 426 20.37 -21.06 18.68
C ASN A 426 21.89 -21.14 18.78
N ILE A 427 22.59 -20.02 18.88
CA ILE A 427 24.05 -20.00 19.11
C ILE A 427 24.38 -20.27 20.58
N THR A 428 23.47 -19.98 21.51
CA THR A 428 23.71 -20.12 22.96
C THR A 428 23.19 -21.40 23.60
N SER A 429 22.47 -22.28 22.87
CA SER A 429 21.78 -23.44 23.48
C SER A 429 22.09 -24.83 22.91
N GLN A 430 23.12 -24.99 22.06
CA GLN A 430 23.50 -26.31 21.51
C GLN A 430 24.79 -26.85 22.16
N PRO A 431 24.73 -27.80 23.12
CA PRO A 431 25.91 -28.45 23.71
C PRO A 431 26.46 -29.62 22.86
N ILE A 432 26.00 -29.80 21.61
CA ILE A 432 26.23 -31.03 20.84
C ILE A 432 27.53 -31.00 20.00
N LEU A 433 28.13 -29.84 19.73
CA LEU A 433 29.31 -29.75 18.87
C LEU A 433 30.67 -29.84 19.59
N LYS A 434 30.71 -29.89 20.92
CA LYS A 434 31.98 -30.00 21.67
C LYS A 434 32.59 -31.40 21.67
N THR A 435 31.82 -32.46 21.39
CA THR A 435 32.32 -33.85 21.52
C THR A 435 32.93 -34.41 20.24
N SER A 436 32.64 -33.86 19.07
CA SER A 436 33.21 -34.32 17.79
C SER A 436 34.57 -33.69 17.48
N LEU A 437 34.83 -32.47 17.97
CA LEU A 437 36.11 -31.77 17.75
C LEU A 437 37.25 -32.35 18.62
N ILE A 438 36.94 -32.78 19.85
CA ILE A 438 37.92 -33.38 20.78
C ILE A 438 38.48 -34.70 20.21
N LYS A 439 37.64 -35.54 19.60
CA LYS A 439 38.07 -36.81 18.99
C LYS A 439 38.99 -36.68 17.77
N ARG A 440 39.07 -35.49 17.15
CA ARG A 440 39.99 -35.25 16.03
C ARG A 440 41.36 -34.74 16.50
N GLN A 441 41.38 -33.89 17.52
CA GLN A 441 42.64 -33.39 18.09
C GLN A 441 43.44 -34.48 18.81
N ASP A 442 42.77 -35.44 19.48
CA ASP A 442 43.47 -36.55 20.14
C ASP A 442 44.21 -37.47 19.14
N LYS A 443 43.68 -37.62 17.90
CA LYS A 443 44.34 -38.42 16.85
C LYS A 443 45.55 -37.74 16.21
N GLU A 444 45.54 -36.41 16.10
CA GLU A 444 46.69 -35.66 15.58
C GLU A 444 47.83 -35.59 16.61
N ILE A 445 47.50 -35.51 17.90
CA ILE A 445 48.49 -35.55 18.99
C ILE A 445 49.16 -36.93 19.08
N GLU A 446 48.43 -38.04 18.89
CA GLU A 446 49.01 -39.39 18.80
C GLU A 446 49.97 -39.54 17.60
N GLN A 447 49.64 -38.98 16.43
CA GLN A 447 50.52 -39.04 15.26
C GLN A 447 51.81 -38.23 15.43
N ILE A 448 51.75 -37.07 16.08
CA ILE A 448 52.93 -36.24 16.35
C ILE A 448 53.83 -36.90 17.40
N SER A 449 53.25 -37.53 18.42
CA SER A 449 53.99 -38.25 19.47
C SER A 449 54.76 -39.45 18.92
N ASN A 450 54.14 -40.24 18.03
CA ASN A 450 54.76 -41.41 17.39
C ASN A 450 55.92 -41.04 16.45
N ASN A 451 55.79 -39.94 15.69
CA ASN A 451 56.86 -39.44 14.82
C ASN A 451 58.08 -38.91 15.59
N PHE A 452 57.87 -38.38 16.80
CA PHE A 452 58.97 -37.91 17.63
C PHE A 452 59.76 -39.06 18.26
N THR A 453 59.09 -40.15 18.63
CA THR A 453 59.71 -41.34 19.24
C THR A 453 60.55 -42.14 18.23
N GLU A 454 60.11 -42.26 16.98
CA GLU A 454 60.92 -42.93 15.94
C GLU A 454 62.21 -42.16 15.61
N LYS A 455 62.14 -40.83 15.51
CA LYS A 455 63.33 -40.00 15.26
C LYS A 455 64.33 -40.05 16.42
N THR A 456 63.84 -40.10 17.66
CA THR A 456 64.73 -40.23 18.83
C THR A 456 65.35 -41.63 18.93
N LYS A 457 64.59 -42.70 18.64
CA LYS A 457 65.18 -44.06 18.54
C LYS A 457 66.26 -44.16 17.48
N GLY A 458 66.05 -43.60 16.29
CA GLY A 458 67.06 -43.62 15.22
C GLY A 458 68.33 -42.85 15.55
N LEU A 459 68.25 -41.80 16.39
CA LEU A 459 69.40 -41.06 16.89
C LEU A 459 70.16 -41.84 17.98
N ILE A 460 69.43 -42.50 18.88
CA ILE A 460 70.03 -43.35 19.93
C ILE A 460 70.77 -44.55 19.32
N ASP A 461 70.18 -45.21 18.33
CA ASP A 461 70.83 -46.35 17.65
C ASP A 461 72.09 -45.95 16.86
N LYS A 462 72.15 -44.72 16.35
CA LYS A 462 73.37 -44.17 15.74
C LYS A 462 74.46 -43.89 16.76
N ILE A 463 74.09 -43.40 17.94
CA ILE A 463 75.03 -43.14 19.04
C ILE A 463 75.57 -44.45 19.64
N ILE A 464 74.78 -45.52 19.67
CA ILE A 464 75.21 -46.83 20.22
C ILE A 464 76.12 -47.60 19.23
N LYS A 465 76.01 -47.34 17.93
CA LYS A 465 76.84 -47.98 16.88
C LYS A 465 78.14 -47.22 16.54
N SER A 466 78.36 -46.06 17.16
CA SER A 466 79.60 -45.27 17.06
C SER A 466 80.44 -45.51 18.29
#